data_AF-A0A2V9DGE3-F1
#
_entry.id   AF-A0A2V9DGE3-F1
#
_cell.length_a   1.000
_cell.length_b   1.000
_cell.length_c   1.000
_cell.angle_alpha   90.00
_cell.angle_beta   90.00
_cell.angle_gamma   90.00
#
_symmetry.space_group_name_H-M   'P 1'
#
loop_
_entity.id
_entity.type
_entity.pdbx_description
1 polymer ?
#
loop_
_entity_poly.entity_id
_entity_poly.type
_entity_poly.pdbx_seq_one_letter_code
_entity_poly.pdbx_strand_id
1 'polypeptide(L)'
;MAARRKLFLIHAAELAHHLVSAIARDGMAREFVRGYAERHDRRKVVANAERFREIESTISREALLLIAAEVRRLLPRAFALPRNPGAEDRALCDLFYNEFLDALGRALEWPVAESEAGAFRRDLEIYARWRERNSTLPVPSRASGDDSPFPDRCAILLDAAMMEQARRAAEQFQSDLLGLGMRIFGQLGRRPPQQRLSPGTSARGVTRDRGPARHGNKEVHSARKPAKKANRLRRRR
;
A
#
# COMPACT_ATOMS: atom_id res chain seq x y z
N MET A 1 -28.61 6.68 12.53
CA MET A 1 -27.94 5.35 12.49
C MET A 1 -27.77 4.81 11.07
N ALA A 2 -28.81 4.74 10.23
CA ALA A 2 -28.74 4.16 8.87
C ALA A 2 -27.76 4.88 7.90
N ALA A 3 -27.69 6.22 7.92
CA ALA A 3 -26.77 6.98 7.06
C ALA A 3 -25.29 6.71 7.39
N ARG A 4 -24.96 6.54 8.68
CA ARG A 4 -23.60 6.20 9.15
C ARG A 4 -23.19 4.79 8.74
N ARG A 5 -24.15 3.85 8.70
CA ARG A 5 -23.93 2.47 8.20
C ARG A 5 -23.67 2.44 6.69
N LYS A 6 -24.39 3.24 5.88
CA LYS A 6 -24.15 3.36 4.43
C LYS A 6 -22.78 3.96 4.10
N LEU A 7 -22.40 5.04 4.79
CA LEU A 7 -21.05 5.63 4.66
C LEU A 7 -19.94 4.61 4.99
N PHE A 8 -20.20 3.72 5.93
CA PHE A 8 -19.23 2.71 6.34
C PHE A 8 -19.07 1.56 5.33
N LEU A 9 -20.14 1.14 4.64
CA LEU A 9 -20.05 0.16 3.54
C LEU A 9 -19.28 0.73 2.34
N ILE A 10 -19.40 2.02 2.06
CA ILE A 10 -18.59 2.70 1.04
C ILE A 10 -17.10 2.57 1.36
N HIS A 11 -16.71 2.68 2.64
CA HIS A 11 -15.32 2.48 3.06
C HIS A 11 -14.80 1.05 2.84
N ALA A 12 -15.68 0.03 2.84
CA ALA A 12 -15.29 -1.33 2.51
C ALA A 12 -14.86 -1.44 1.04
N ALA A 13 -15.64 -0.82 0.14
CA ALA A 13 -15.33 -0.78 -1.28
C ALA A 13 -14.08 0.09 -1.59
N GLU A 14 -13.94 1.24 -0.93
CA GLU A 14 -12.75 2.09 -1.04
C GLU A 14 -11.48 1.34 -0.60
N LEU A 15 -11.55 0.63 0.54
CA LEU A 15 -10.45 -0.20 1.02
C LEU A 15 -10.04 -1.26 -0.01
N ALA A 16 -11.00 -2.02 -0.51
CA ALA A 16 -10.75 -3.05 -1.52
C ALA A 16 -10.08 -2.46 -2.76
N HIS A 17 -10.59 -1.34 -3.27
CA HIS A 17 -10.05 -0.67 -4.44
C HIS A 17 -8.62 -0.17 -4.22
N HIS A 18 -8.32 0.45 -3.07
CA HIS A 18 -6.98 0.92 -2.75
C HIS A 18 -5.98 -0.23 -2.59
N LEU A 19 -6.39 -1.34 -1.97
CA LEU A 19 -5.53 -2.52 -1.82
C LEU A 19 -5.22 -3.17 -3.16
N VAL A 20 -6.24 -3.39 -4.01
CA VAL A 20 -6.02 -3.95 -5.35
C VAL A 20 -5.15 -3.03 -6.19
N SER A 21 -5.39 -1.72 -6.13
CA SER A 21 -4.57 -0.75 -6.85
C SER A 21 -3.11 -0.83 -6.38
N ALA A 22 -2.85 -0.78 -5.07
CA ALA A 22 -1.49 -0.80 -4.56
C ALA A 22 -0.74 -2.12 -4.79
N ILE A 23 -1.43 -3.27 -4.76
CA ILE A 23 -0.78 -4.59 -4.78
C ILE A 23 -0.72 -5.16 -6.19
N ALA A 24 -1.83 -5.08 -6.94
CA ALA A 24 -1.94 -5.67 -8.27
C ALA A 24 -1.63 -4.67 -9.38
N ARG A 25 -2.04 -3.39 -9.26
CA ARG A 25 -1.89 -2.41 -10.35
C ARG A 25 -0.59 -1.59 -10.26
N ASP A 26 -0.20 -1.18 -9.06
CA ASP A 26 1.02 -0.43 -8.79
C ASP A 26 2.27 -1.34 -8.75
N GLY A 27 2.07 -2.65 -8.97
CA GLY A 27 3.16 -3.59 -9.26
C GLY A 27 3.98 -4.00 -8.05
N MET A 28 3.46 -3.94 -6.83
CA MET A 28 4.23 -4.30 -5.64
C MET A 28 4.78 -5.74 -5.70
N ALA A 29 3.96 -6.70 -6.15
CA ALA A 29 4.39 -8.08 -6.38
C ALA A 29 5.44 -8.16 -7.52
N ARG A 30 5.25 -7.39 -8.59
CA ARG A 30 6.20 -7.31 -9.72
C ARG A 30 7.57 -6.83 -9.26
N GLU A 31 7.62 -5.73 -8.53
CA GLU A 31 8.86 -5.14 -8.03
C GLU A 31 9.51 -6.02 -6.97
N PHE A 32 8.72 -6.73 -6.16
CA PHE A 32 9.24 -7.77 -5.27
C PHE A 32 9.98 -8.88 -6.05
N VAL A 33 9.33 -9.47 -7.06
CA VAL A 33 9.91 -10.57 -7.85
C VAL A 33 11.14 -10.09 -8.63
N ARG A 34 11.07 -8.91 -9.26
CA ARG A 34 12.23 -8.31 -9.97
C ARG A 34 13.38 -8.04 -9.01
N GLY A 35 13.11 -7.39 -7.88
CA GLY A 35 14.11 -7.08 -6.88
C GLY A 35 14.76 -8.34 -6.28
N TYR A 36 14.01 -9.42 -6.09
CA TYR A 36 14.57 -10.71 -5.70
C TYR A 36 15.51 -11.26 -6.78
N ALA A 37 15.05 -11.30 -8.03
CA ALA A 37 15.83 -11.84 -9.14
C ALA A 37 17.14 -11.07 -9.37
N GLU A 38 17.13 -9.75 -9.19
CA GLU A 38 18.31 -8.90 -9.28
C GLU A 38 19.30 -9.15 -8.13
N ARG A 39 18.82 -9.22 -6.88
CA ARG A 39 19.68 -9.41 -5.70
C ARG A 39 20.38 -10.77 -5.66
N HIS A 40 19.77 -11.81 -6.23
CA HIS A 40 20.29 -13.18 -6.18
C HIS A 40 20.85 -13.68 -7.52
N ASP A 41 21.02 -12.80 -8.51
CA ASP A 41 21.46 -13.14 -9.87
C ASP A 41 20.60 -14.22 -10.56
N ARG A 42 19.30 -14.17 -10.29
CA ARG A 42 18.28 -15.11 -10.81
C ARG A 42 17.47 -14.49 -11.94
N ARG A 43 18.11 -13.73 -12.84
CA ARG A 43 17.44 -13.04 -13.96
C ARG A 43 16.60 -13.97 -14.85
N LYS A 44 16.95 -15.26 -14.91
CA LYS A 44 16.17 -16.29 -15.61
C LYS A 44 14.73 -16.43 -15.08
N VAL A 45 14.48 -16.13 -13.80
CA VAL A 45 13.14 -16.16 -13.18
C VAL A 45 12.20 -15.14 -13.84
N VAL A 46 12.73 -13.98 -14.26
CA VAL A 46 11.98 -12.89 -14.89
C VAL A 46 12.16 -12.82 -16.41
N ALA A 47 12.98 -13.69 -16.99
CA ALA A 47 13.31 -13.67 -18.41
C ALA A 47 12.16 -14.17 -19.31
N ASN A 48 11.38 -15.15 -18.83
CA ASN A 48 10.17 -15.59 -19.51
C ASN A 48 9.00 -14.73 -19.03
N ALA A 49 8.44 -13.92 -19.94
CA ALA A 49 7.38 -12.97 -19.62
C ALA A 49 6.07 -13.64 -19.16
N GLU A 50 5.72 -14.81 -19.68
CA GLU A 50 4.50 -15.54 -19.29
C GLU A 50 4.65 -16.09 -17.88
N ARG A 51 5.76 -16.82 -17.62
CA ARG A 51 6.08 -17.35 -16.29
C ARG A 51 6.18 -16.22 -15.26
N PHE A 52 6.78 -15.09 -15.63
CA PHE A 52 6.89 -13.94 -14.75
C PHE A 52 5.53 -13.36 -14.37
N ARG A 53 4.61 -13.22 -15.35
CA ARG A 53 3.22 -12.77 -15.09
C ARG A 53 2.45 -13.75 -14.21
N GLU A 54 2.65 -15.05 -14.40
CA GLU A 54 2.02 -16.08 -13.57
C GLU A 54 2.50 -16.00 -12.11
N ILE A 55 3.82 -15.87 -11.90
CA ILE A 55 4.41 -15.70 -10.57
C ILE A 55 3.91 -14.40 -9.93
N GLU A 56 3.90 -13.29 -10.67
CA GLU A 56 3.38 -11.99 -10.23
C GLU A 56 1.91 -12.13 -9.78
N SER A 57 1.05 -12.69 -10.63
CA SER A 57 -0.38 -12.86 -10.34
C SER A 57 -0.61 -13.73 -9.10
N THR A 58 0.13 -14.83 -8.98
CA THR A 58 -0.01 -15.75 -7.85
C THR A 58 0.45 -15.09 -6.55
N ILE A 59 1.59 -14.38 -6.56
CA ILE A 59 2.07 -13.65 -5.38
C ILE A 59 1.13 -12.50 -5.01
N SER A 60 0.58 -11.77 -5.99
CA SER A 60 -0.45 -10.75 -5.75
C SER A 60 -1.68 -11.34 -5.06
N ARG A 61 -2.12 -12.53 -5.48
CA ARG A 61 -3.22 -13.24 -4.82
C ARG A 61 -2.90 -13.62 -3.38
N GLU A 62 -1.72 -14.18 -3.12
CA GLU A 62 -1.26 -14.49 -1.75
C GLU A 62 -1.19 -13.24 -0.86
N ALA A 63 -0.74 -12.11 -1.43
CA ALA A 63 -0.66 -10.83 -0.72
C ALA A 63 -2.06 -10.31 -0.32
N LEU A 64 -3.04 -10.47 -1.21
CA LEU A 64 -4.43 -10.10 -0.93
C LEU A 64 -5.08 -11.02 0.11
N LEU A 65 -4.80 -12.33 0.09
CA LEU A 65 -5.25 -13.27 1.12
C LEU A 65 -4.71 -12.87 2.51
N LEU A 66 -3.41 -12.59 2.59
CA LEU A 66 -2.74 -12.14 3.80
C LEU A 66 -3.38 -10.86 4.35
N ILE A 67 -3.57 -9.84 3.50
CA ILE A 67 -4.11 -8.55 3.94
C ILE A 67 -5.60 -8.66 4.28
N ALA A 68 -6.38 -9.45 3.54
CA ALA A 68 -7.79 -9.66 3.87
C ALA A 68 -7.95 -10.28 5.28
N ALA A 69 -7.14 -11.28 5.61
CA ALA A 69 -7.12 -11.85 6.96
C ALA A 69 -6.72 -10.80 8.02
N GLU A 70 -5.79 -9.91 7.69
CA GLU A 70 -5.40 -8.83 8.59
C GLU A 70 -6.49 -7.77 8.78
N VAL A 71 -7.20 -7.39 7.72
CA VAL A 71 -8.35 -6.48 7.78
C VAL A 71 -9.38 -7.02 8.76
N ARG A 72 -9.75 -8.31 8.66
CA ARG A 72 -10.70 -8.94 9.59
C ARG A 72 -10.28 -8.78 11.04
N ARG A 73 -9.00 -8.99 11.32
CA ARG A 73 -8.41 -8.86 12.67
C ARG A 73 -8.44 -7.42 13.19
N LEU A 74 -8.28 -6.43 12.31
CA LEU A 74 -8.24 -5.01 12.68
C LEU A 74 -9.62 -4.41 12.91
N LEU A 75 -10.69 -5.00 12.34
CA LEU A 75 -12.04 -4.44 12.39
C LEU A 75 -12.53 -4.09 13.80
N PRO A 76 -12.45 -4.99 14.80
CA PRO A 76 -12.97 -4.66 16.13
C PRO A 76 -12.32 -3.42 16.74
N ARG A 77 -11.01 -3.25 16.53
CA ARG A 77 -10.27 -2.08 16.98
C ARG A 77 -10.64 -0.83 16.18
N ALA A 78 -10.86 -0.96 14.88
CA ALA A 78 -11.28 0.13 13.99
C ALA A 78 -12.64 0.72 14.41
N PHE A 79 -13.55 -0.15 14.82
CA PHE A 79 -14.86 0.21 15.34
C PHE A 79 -14.85 0.67 16.80
N ALA A 80 -13.67 0.73 17.44
CA ALA A 80 -13.50 1.02 18.87
C ALA A 80 -14.37 0.11 19.76
N LEU A 81 -14.55 -1.16 19.35
CA LEU A 81 -15.36 -2.11 20.09
C LEU A 81 -14.68 -2.52 21.40
N PRO A 82 -15.47 -2.85 22.43
CA PRO A 82 -14.92 -3.41 23.66
C PRO A 82 -14.22 -4.75 23.37
N ARG A 83 -13.34 -5.16 24.29
CA ARG A 83 -12.56 -6.42 24.16
C ARG A 83 -13.44 -7.66 23.95
N ASN A 84 -14.67 -7.64 24.46
CA ASN A 84 -15.66 -8.67 24.21
C ASN A 84 -16.90 -8.04 23.56
N PRO A 85 -16.93 -7.92 22.22
CA PRO A 85 -18.04 -7.28 21.51
C PRO A 85 -19.34 -8.06 21.68
N GLY A 86 -20.48 -7.37 21.61
CA GLY A 86 -21.80 -8.01 21.59
C GLY A 86 -22.07 -8.76 20.28
N ALA A 87 -23.22 -9.44 20.18
CA ALA A 87 -23.63 -10.11 18.95
C ALA A 87 -23.83 -9.11 17.78
N GLU A 88 -24.41 -7.94 18.07
CA GLU A 88 -24.62 -6.88 17.07
C GLU A 88 -23.31 -6.30 16.54
N ASP A 89 -22.33 -6.09 17.42
CA ASP A 89 -21.00 -5.59 17.07
C ASP A 89 -20.23 -6.56 16.17
N ARG A 90 -20.33 -7.86 16.46
CA ARG A 90 -19.78 -8.92 15.60
C ARG A 90 -20.47 -8.94 14.24
N ALA A 91 -21.79 -8.88 14.21
CA ALA A 91 -22.56 -8.82 12.96
C ALA A 91 -22.20 -7.60 12.11
N LEU A 92 -21.89 -6.45 12.73
CA LEU A 92 -21.41 -5.27 12.02
C LEU A 92 -20.02 -5.49 11.40
N CYS A 93 -19.10 -6.11 12.13
CA CYS A 93 -17.78 -6.48 11.58
C CYS A 93 -17.92 -7.44 10.40
N ASP A 94 -18.76 -8.47 10.54
CA ASP A 94 -18.98 -9.47 9.47
C ASP A 94 -19.64 -8.83 8.24
N LEU A 95 -20.60 -7.92 8.44
CA LEU A 95 -21.23 -7.19 7.34
C LEU A 95 -20.22 -6.35 6.56
N PHE A 96 -19.37 -5.58 7.25
CA PHE A 96 -18.31 -4.82 6.58
C PHE A 96 -17.33 -5.74 5.86
N TYR A 97 -16.91 -6.83 6.50
CA TYR A 97 -15.93 -7.74 5.93
C TYR A 97 -16.46 -8.44 4.69
N ASN A 98 -17.73 -8.83 4.67
CA ASN A 98 -18.37 -9.40 3.48
C ASN A 98 -18.44 -8.39 2.34
N GLU A 99 -18.87 -7.14 2.60
CA GLU A 99 -18.87 -6.09 1.57
C GLU A 99 -17.46 -5.81 1.04
N PHE A 100 -16.45 -5.83 1.91
CA PHE A 100 -15.05 -5.69 1.54
C PHE A 100 -14.61 -6.81 0.59
N LEU A 101 -14.92 -8.08 0.90
CA LEU A 101 -14.57 -9.22 0.05
C LEU A 101 -15.31 -9.19 -1.29
N ASP A 102 -16.57 -8.79 -1.30
CA ASP A 102 -17.35 -8.66 -2.53
C ASP A 102 -16.81 -7.51 -3.40
N ALA A 103 -16.44 -6.38 -2.79
CA ALA A 103 -15.76 -5.30 -3.49
C ALA A 103 -14.37 -5.69 -4.00
N LEU A 104 -13.63 -6.52 -3.25
CA LEU A 104 -12.34 -7.06 -3.67
C LEU A 104 -12.47 -7.91 -4.93
N GLY A 105 -13.46 -8.81 -4.97
CA GLY A 105 -13.74 -9.62 -6.16
C GLY A 105 -14.12 -8.79 -7.37
N ARG A 106 -14.94 -7.74 -7.18
CA ARG A 106 -15.26 -6.77 -8.25
C ARG A 106 -14.02 -6.03 -8.75
N ALA A 107 -13.14 -5.58 -7.84
CA ALA A 107 -11.93 -4.84 -8.20
C ALA A 107 -10.88 -5.70 -8.92
N LEU A 108 -10.88 -7.01 -8.65
CA LEU A 108 -10.07 -8.01 -9.35
C LEU A 108 -10.72 -8.53 -10.63
N GLU A 109 -11.92 -8.03 -10.98
CA GLU A 109 -12.69 -8.45 -12.16
C GLU A 109 -12.91 -9.96 -12.20
N TRP A 110 -13.13 -10.60 -11.04
CA TRP A 110 -13.42 -12.02 -11.00
C TRP A 110 -14.66 -12.33 -11.85
N PRO A 111 -14.58 -13.34 -12.73
CA PRO A 111 -15.73 -13.75 -13.50
C PRO A 111 -16.87 -14.13 -12.55
N VAL A 112 -18.11 -13.85 -12.96
CA VAL A 112 -19.32 -14.12 -12.15
C VAL A 112 -19.49 -15.62 -11.86
N ALA A 113 -18.73 -16.48 -12.53
CA ALA A 113 -18.61 -17.89 -12.16
C ALA A 113 -18.04 -18.02 -10.74
N GLU A 114 -18.79 -18.68 -9.85
CA GLU A 114 -18.50 -18.84 -8.42
C GLU A 114 -17.15 -19.49 -8.08
N SER A 115 -16.40 -19.99 -9.08
CA SER A 115 -15.16 -20.75 -8.88
C SER A 115 -14.05 -19.94 -8.23
N GLU A 116 -13.80 -18.70 -8.69
CA GLU A 116 -12.65 -17.90 -8.23
C GLU A 116 -12.88 -17.29 -6.85
N ALA A 117 -14.06 -16.69 -6.63
CA ALA A 117 -14.43 -16.16 -5.32
C ALA A 117 -14.48 -17.26 -4.26
N GLY A 118 -15.00 -18.44 -4.61
CA GLY A 118 -15.02 -19.60 -3.73
C GLY A 118 -13.62 -20.13 -3.42
N ALA A 119 -12.74 -20.23 -4.43
CA ALA A 119 -11.35 -20.64 -4.24
C ALA A 119 -10.58 -19.65 -3.35
N PHE A 120 -10.77 -18.35 -3.54
CA PHE A 120 -10.18 -17.33 -2.70
C PHE A 120 -10.67 -17.45 -1.25
N ARG A 121 -11.99 -17.60 -1.02
CA ARG A 121 -12.54 -17.74 0.34
C ARG A 121 -12.02 -18.98 1.06
N ARG A 122 -11.89 -20.12 0.35
CA ARG A 122 -11.28 -21.34 0.92
C ARG A 122 -9.83 -21.11 1.34
N ASP A 123 -9.03 -20.50 0.47
CA ASP A 123 -7.63 -20.21 0.79
C ASP A 123 -7.49 -19.19 1.92
N LEU A 124 -8.42 -18.24 2.00
CA LEU A 124 -8.46 -17.21 3.04
C LEU A 124 -8.66 -17.80 4.43
N GLU A 125 -9.32 -18.95 4.56
CA GLU A 125 -9.47 -19.62 5.85
C GLU A 125 -8.12 -20.01 6.46
N ILE A 126 -7.14 -20.41 5.65
CA ILE A 126 -5.79 -20.77 6.11
C ILE A 126 -5.15 -19.54 6.78
N TYR A 127 -5.24 -18.40 6.12
CA TYR A 127 -4.71 -17.13 6.61
C TYR A 127 -5.47 -16.61 7.82
N ALA A 128 -6.80 -16.71 7.83
CA ALA A 128 -7.63 -16.29 8.96
C ALA A 128 -7.29 -17.08 10.23
N ARG A 129 -7.24 -18.41 10.14
CA ARG A 129 -6.86 -19.28 11.26
C ARG A 129 -5.45 -18.97 11.77
N TRP A 130 -4.49 -18.71 10.86
CA TRP A 130 -3.16 -18.28 11.26
C TRP A 130 -3.17 -16.94 12.01
N ARG A 131 -3.90 -15.93 11.52
CA ARG A 131 -4.01 -14.61 12.18
C ARG A 131 -4.72 -14.68 13.52
N GLU A 132 -5.73 -15.53 13.65
CA GLU A 132 -6.45 -15.76 14.92
C GLU A 132 -5.52 -16.34 15.98
N ARG A 133 -4.70 -17.35 15.65
CA ARG A 133 -3.73 -17.94 16.57
C ARG A 133 -2.60 -16.97 16.95
N ASN A 134 -2.17 -16.14 16.01
CA ASN A 134 -1.05 -15.21 16.20
C ASN A 134 -1.52 -13.79 16.60
N SER A 135 -2.71 -13.67 17.18
CA SER A 135 -3.37 -12.38 17.39
C SER A 135 -2.82 -11.57 18.58
N THR A 136 -2.12 -12.18 19.55
CA THR A 136 -1.53 -11.50 20.70
C THR A 136 -0.50 -12.37 21.46
N LEU A 137 0.79 -12.03 21.41
CA LEU A 137 1.81 -12.03 22.49
C LEU A 137 3.25 -12.02 21.92
N PRO A 138 4.22 -11.30 22.50
CA PRO A 138 5.63 -11.51 22.25
C PRO A 138 6.09 -12.75 23.04
N VAL A 139 5.76 -13.94 22.56
CA VAL A 139 6.37 -15.18 23.07
C VAL A 139 7.52 -15.55 22.13
N PRO A 140 8.74 -15.80 22.62
CA PRO A 140 9.80 -16.36 21.78
C PRO A 140 9.49 -17.85 21.62
N SER A 141 8.69 -18.22 20.62
CA SER A 141 8.40 -19.63 20.33
C SER A 141 9.05 -20.06 19.02
N ARG A 142 10.00 -20.98 19.13
CA ARG A 142 10.67 -21.69 18.04
C ARG A 142 9.89 -22.95 17.62
N ALA A 143 8.56 -22.87 17.56
CA ALA A 143 7.73 -24.00 17.11
C ALA A 143 7.34 -23.79 15.65
N SER A 144 7.68 -24.76 14.79
CA SER A 144 7.46 -24.78 13.33
C SER A 144 5.98 -24.73 12.88
N GLY A 145 5.05 -24.39 13.77
CA GLY A 145 3.61 -24.21 13.51
C GLY A 145 3.10 -22.78 13.71
N ASP A 146 3.96 -21.85 14.13
CA ASP A 146 3.63 -20.42 14.32
C ASP A 146 3.92 -19.57 13.06
N ASP A 147 4.62 -20.17 12.08
CA ASP A 147 5.05 -19.49 10.88
C ASP A 147 3.86 -19.15 9.96
N SER A 148 3.94 -17.99 9.31
CA SER A 148 2.93 -17.54 8.37
C SER A 148 2.90 -18.45 7.14
N PRO A 149 1.74 -18.77 6.55
CA PRO A 149 1.69 -19.52 5.30
C PRO A 149 2.25 -18.73 4.11
N PHE A 150 2.37 -17.40 4.23
CA PHE A 150 2.77 -16.53 3.11
C PHE A 150 4.20 -16.78 2.63
N PRO A 151 5.25 -16.78 3.49
CA PRO A 151 6.61 -16.87 3.02
C PRO A 151 6.92 -18.21 2.37
N ASP A 152 6.37 -19.31 2.89
CA ASP A 152 6.56 -20.64 2.30
C ASP A 152 5.87 -20.77 0.93
N ARG A 153 4.61 -20.32 0.81
CA ARG A 153 3.89 -20.33 -0.47
C ARG A 153 4.60 -19.46 -1.51
N CYS A 154 5.07 -18.27 -1.12
CA CYS A 154 5.83 -17.39 -2.01
C CYS A 154 7.20 -17.97 -2.36
N ALA A 155 7.91 -18.61 -1.43
CA ALA A 155 9.23 -19.16 -1.67
C ALA A 155 9.23 -20.26 -2.74
N ILE A 156 8.23 -21.16 -2.68
CA ILE A 156 8.04 -22.23 -3.67
C ILE A 156 7.83 -21.65 -5.08
N LEU A 157 6.99 -20.62 -5.18
CA LEU A 157 6.69 -19.95 -6.46
C LEU A 157 7.90 -19.20 -7.01
N LEU A 158 8.64 -18.54 -6.12
CA LEU A 158 9.73 -17.64 -6.48
C LEU A 158 10.97 -18.42 -6.91
N ASP A 159 11.46 -19.34 -6.06
CA ASP A 159 12.69 -20.08 -6.33
C ASP A 159 12.87 -21.33 -5.44
N ALA A 160 12.31 -22.46 -5.86
CA ALA A 160 12.46 -23.73 -5.15
C ALA A 160 13.93 -24.21 -5.01
N ALA A 161 14.86 -23.71 -5.83
CA ALA A 161 16.28 -24.04 -5.71
C ALA A 161 17.00 -23.22 -4.61
N MET A 162 16.41 -22.09 -4.18
CA MET A 162 16.95 -21.18 -3.15
C MET A 162 15.87 -20.87 -2.09
N MET A 163 15.22 -21.93 -1.59
CA MET A 163 14.06 -21.83 -0.70
C MET A 163 14.29 -20.93 0.51
N GLU A 164 15.43 -21.03 1.17
CA GLU A 164 15.71 -20.23 2.38
C GLU A 164 15.83 -18.73 2.07
N GLN A 165 16.49 -18.38 0.96
CA GLN A 165 16.62 -17.00 0.51
C GLN A 165 15.27 -16.45 0.04
N ALA A 166 14.51 -17.26 -0.69
CA ALA A 166 13.17 -16.91 -1.15
C ALA A 166 12.21 -16.70 0.04
N ARG A 167 12.28 -17.55 1.08
CA ARG A 167 11.48 -17.41 2.29
C ARG A 167 11.81 -16.11 3.02
N ARG A 168 13.10 -15.81 3.26
CA ARG A 168 13.51 -14.55 3.91
C ARG A 168 13.07 -13.32 3.12
N ALA A 169 13.17 -13.36 1.80
CA ALA A 169 12.68 -12.28 0.95
C ALA A 169 11.15 -12.11 1.08
N ALA A 170 10.41 -13.22 1.12
CA ALA A 170 8.96 -13.20 1.28
C ALA A 170 8.52 -12.78 2.69
N GLU A 171 9.28 -13.08 3.75
CA GLU A 171 9.05 -12.58 5.12
C GLU A 171 9.17 -11.04 5.19
N GLN A 172 10.19 -10.49 4.53
CA GLN A 172 10.34 -9.04 4.41
C GLN A 172 9.16 -8.44 3.64
N PHE A 173 8.80 -9.05 2.51
CA PHE A 173 7.68 -8.59 1.69
C PHE A 173 6.33 -8.66 2.43
N GLN A 174 6.10 -9.72 3.22
CA GLN A 174 4.95 -9.82 4.12
C GLN A 174 4.88 -8.65 5.09
N SER A 175 6.01 -8.28 5.69
CA SER A 175 6.08 -7.16 6.64
C SER A 175 5.71 -5.84 5.95
N ASP A 176 6.20 -5.63 4.74
CA ASP A 176 5.88 -4.45 3.92
C ASP A 176 4.39 -4.41 3.55
N LEU A 177 3.81 -5.55 3.17
CA LEU A 177 2.39 -5.71 2.85
C LEU A 177 1.48 -5.42 4.05
N LEU A 178 1.79 -5.95 5.22
CA LEU A 178 1.03 -5.68 6.44
C LEU A 178 1.15 -4.20 6.83
N GLY A 179 2.33 -3.60 6.71
CA GLY A 179 2.54 -2.17 6.92
C GLY A 179 1.70 -1.30 5.98
N LEU A 180 1.65 -1.66 4.69
CA LEU A 180 0.81 -1.01 3.68
C LEU A 180 -0.68 -1.17 4.01
N GLY A 181 -1.13 -2.39 4.30
CA GLY A 181 -2.52 -2.70 4.64
C GLY A 181 -2.99 -1.90 5.86
N MET A 182 -2.19 -1.86 6.94
CA MET A 182 -2.49 -1.04 8.11
C MET A 182 -2.55 0.46 7.80
N ARG A 183 -1.67 0.96 6.91
CA ARG A 183 -1.66 2.37 6.50
C ARG A 183 -2.93 2.73 5.71
N ILE A 184 -3.27 1.95 4.68
CA ILE A 184 -4.47 2.16 3.86
C ILE A 184 -5.72 2.04 4.74
N PHE A 185 -5.77 1.02 5.59
CA PHE A 185 -6.88 0.81 6.52
C PHE A 185 -7.02 1.96 7.52
N GLY A 186 -5.93 2.46 8.09
CA GLY A 186 -5.95 3.61 9.01
C GLY A 186 -6.28 4.96 8.37
N GLN A 187 -6.22 5.05 7.04
CA GLN A 187 -6.65 6.22 6.27
C GLN A 187 -8.15 6.21 5.97
N LEU A 188 -8.84 5.06 6.10
CA LEU A 188 -10.29 4.97 5.91
C LEU A 188 -11.02 5.89 6.90
N GLY A 189 -11.92 6.71 6.39
CA GLY A 189 -12.67 7.69 7.19
C GLY A 189 -11.89 8.96 7.57
N ARG A 190 -10.58 9.06 7.25
CA ARG A 190 -9.87 10.34 7.29
C ARG A 190 -10.07 11.05 5.95
N ARG A 191 -10.88 12.11 5.94
CA ARG A 191 -11.04 13.00 4.78
C ARG A 191 -9.64 13.41 4.30
N PRO A 192 -9.27 13.23 3.02
CA PRO A 192 -7.99 13.73 2.53
C PRO A 192 -7.94 15.25 2.84
N PRO A 193 -6.78 15.81 3.24
CA PRO A 193 -6.66 17.24 3.35
C PRO A 193 -7.03 17.80 1.97
N GLN A 194 -8.13 18.55 1.90
CA GLN A 194 -8.46 19.31 0.71
C GLN A 194 -7.20 20.08 0.36
N GLN A 195 -6.58 19.76 -0.78
CA GLN A 195 -5.63 20.66 -1.41
C GLN A 195 -6.36 21.98 -1.48
N ARG A 196 -5.95 22.93 -0.63
CA ARG A 196 -6.40 24.31 -0.74
C ARG A 196 -5.91 24.74 -2.10
N LEU A 197 -6.81 24.76 -3.07
CA LEU A 197 -6.64 25.50 -4.29
C LEU A 197 -6.30 26.91 -3.84
N SER A 198 -5.04 27.30 -4.06
CA SER A 198 -4.56 28.65 -3.81
C SER A 198 -5.54 29.62 -4.46
N PRO A 199 -6.09 30.61 -3.73
CA PRO A 199 -6.94 31.61 -4.34
C PRO A 199 -6.14 32.31 -5.42
N GLY A 200 -6.62 32.20 -6.65
CA GLY A 200 -6.08 32.90 -7.79
C GLY A 200 -5.98 34.39 -7.47
N THR A 201 -4.83 34.94 -7.83
CA THR A 201 -4.47 36.34 -7.81
C THR A 201 -5.63 37.17 -8.37
N SER A 202 -6.36 37.86 -7.49
CA SER A 202 -7.39 38.81 -7.91
C SER A 202 -6.70 40.04 -8.47
N ALA A 203 -6.68 40.13 -9.80
CA ALA A 203 -6.40 41.35 -10.52
C ALA A 203 -7.67 42.22 -10.53
N ARG A 204 -7.64 43.37 -9.85
CA ARG A 204 -8.15 44.67 -10.35
C ARG A 204 -8.21 45.71 -9.23
N GLY A 205 -7.57 46.85 -9.49
CA GLY A 205 -7.69 48.07 -8.71
C GLY A 205 -6.92 49.19 -9.42
N VAL A 206 -7.41 49.60 -10.58
CA VAL A 206 -6.95 50.79 -11.30
C VAL A 206 -7.62 52.00 -10.69
N THR A 207 -6.85 52.93 -10.14
CA THR A 207 -7.23 54.35 -10.03
C THR A 207 -6.01 55.23 -10.26
N ARG A 208 -6.11 56.07 -11.29
CA ARG A 208 -5.30 57.26 -11.55
C ARG A 208 -5.52 58.28 -10.41
N ASP A 209 -4.53 59.06 -10.02
CA ASP A 209 -4.27 60.40 -10.59
C ASP A 209 -3.25 61.23 -9.76
N ARG A 210 -2.51 62.10 -10.46
CA ARG A 210 -1.77 63.33 -10.03
C ARG A 210 -0.58 63.27 -9.05
N GLY A 211 0.62 63.58 -9.58
CA GLY A 211 1.73 64.20 -8.83
C GLY A 211 1.55 65.73 -8.68
N PRO A 212 2.62 66.56 -8.53
CA PRO A 212 4.05 66.28 -8.35
C PRO A 212 4.78 67.21 -7.34
N ALA A 213 6.00 66.85 -6.89
CA ALA A 213 7.08 67.73 -6.38
C ALA A 213 8.16 66.88 -5.67
N ARG A 214 9.46 67.15 -5.64
CA ARG A 214 10.44 67.99 -6.36
C ARG A 214 11.80 67.62 -5.73
N HIS A 215 12.89 67.67 -6.52
CA HIS A 215 14.31 67.80 -6.12
C HIS A 215 15.13 66.65 -5.50
N GLY A 216 16.34 66.47 -6.07
CA GLY A 216 17.58 66.05 -5.39
C GLY A 216 18.18 64.72 -5.89
N ASN A 217 18.80 64.62 -7.06
CA ASN A 217 20.19 64.97 -7.45
C ASN A 217 21.29 63.91 -7.10
N LYS A 218 22.18 63.68 -8.09
CA LYS A 218 23.49 62.95 -8.14
C LYS A 218 23.44 61.42 -8.33
N GLU A 219 23.80 60.88 -9.51
CA GLU A 219 25.17 60.61 -10.04
C GLU A 219 25.96 59.66 -9.10
N VAL A 220 26.55 58.52 -9.49
CA VAL A 220 27.56 58.22 -10.54
C VAL A 220 27.69 56.69 -10.72
N HIS A 221 28.13 56.27 -11.92
CA HIS A 221 28.85 55.04 -12.39
C HIS A 221 29.24 53.92 -11.40
N SER A 222 29.46 52.65 -11.74
CA SER A 222 30.05 52.00 -12.92
C SER A 222 29.94 50.47 -12.70
N ALA A 223 29.46 49.68 -13.66
CA ALA A 223 30.27 48.81 -14.53
C ALA A 223 30.80 47.46 -13.97
N ARG A 224 30.53 46.40 -14.76
CA ARG A 224 31.33 45.19 -15.06
C ARG A 224 31.32 43.97 -14.10
N LYS A 225 30.49 42.98 -14.46
CA LYS A 225 30.77 41.64 -15.07
C LYS A 225 32.03 40.80 -14.66
N PRO A 226 32.03 39.47 -14.92
CA PRO A 226 32.38 38.39 -13.98
C PRO A 226 33.68 37.62 -14.29
N ALA A 227 34.07 36.67 -13.40
CA ALA A 227 34.98 35.55 -13.66
C ALA A 227 34.57 34.40 -12.70
N LYS A 228 34.34 33.12 -13.04
CA LYS A 228 34.89 32.10 -13.96
C LYS A 228 36.30 31.61 -13.61
N LYS A 229 36.40 30.27 -13.49
CA LYS A 229 37.58 29.36 -13.36
C LYS A 229 38.09 29.11 -11.93
N ALA A 230 38.57 27.93 -11.55
CA ALA A 230 38.66 26.61 -12.18
C ALA A 230 39.21 25.60 -11.16
N ASN A 231 38.78 24.34 -11.29
CA ASN A 231 39.62 23.14 -11.38
C ASN A 231 40.75 22.93 -10.36
N ARG A 232 40.70 21.83 -9.60
CA ARG A 232 41.79 20.83 -9.66
C ARG A 232 41.43 19.49 -9.02
N LEU A 233 41.32 18.52 -9.92
CA LEU A 233 41.76 17.13 -9.78
C LEU A 233 43.02 17.01 -8.90
N ARG A 234 43.04 16.09 -7.94
CA ARG A 234 44.25 15.34 -7.61
C ARG A 234 43.92 13.93 -7.14
N ARG A 235 44.68 13.03 -7.74
CA ARG A 235 44.64 11.57 -7.75
C ARG A 235 45.87 11.08 -6.99
N ARG A 236 45.85 9.79 -6.61
CA ARG A 236 46.96 8.95 -6.10
C ARG A 236 47.10 8.98 -4.58
N ARG A 237 47.32 7.85 -3.91
CA ARG A 237 47.93 6.59 -4.36
C ARG A 237 47.46 5.46 -3.47
#